data_AF-A0A6C0D767-F1
#
_entry.id   AF-A0A6C0D767-F1
#
_cell.length_a   1.000
_cell.length_b   1.000
_cell.length_c   1.000
_cell.angle_alpha   90.00
_cell.angle_beta   90.00
_cell.angle_gamma   90.00
#
_symmetry.space_group_name_H-M   'P 1'
#
loop_
_entity.id
_entity.type
_entity.pdbx_description
1 polymer ?
#
loop_
_entity_poly.entity_id
_entity_poly.type
_entity_poly.pdbx_seq_one_letter_code
_entity_poly.pdbx_strand_id
1 'polypeptide(L)'
;MVIPKRYRYTWSMNEVNRLHNEYEIKQLPILQIAKLHERGQYAILHKLSSEGLIHETWRDVRGWKNLSDIYSEAHDYECDEDESEEEEEEKEDEEDEYNDEESEEESDEDDDEYETKFEYEENNKQKPTFFQSIITTIKLFITSALS
;
A
#
# COMPACT_ATOMS: atom_id res chain seq x y z
N MET A 1 -6.65 -5.63 -18.35
CA MET A 1 -6.55 -5.02 -17.00
C MET A 1 -6.59 -6.15 -15.98
N VAL A 2 -5.58 -6.33 -15.13
CA VAL A 2 -5.57 -7.46 -14.16
C VAL A 2 -6.31 -7.03 -12.90
N ILE A 3 -7.42 -7.72 -12.60
CA ILE A 3 -8.19 -7.48 -11.37
C ILE A 3 -7.36 -8.00 -10.18
N PRO A 4 -7.06 -7.18 -9.17
CA PRO A 4 -6.28 -7.63 -8.03
C PRO A 4 -7.07 -8.66 -7.20
N LYS A 5 -6.45 -9.81 -6.92
CA LYS A 5 -7.07 -10.88 -6.13
C LYS A 5 -7.44 -10.40 -4.72
N ARG A 6 -6.61 -9.52 -4.13
CA ARG A 6 -6.80 -9.01 -2.76
C ARG A 6 -7.48 -7.64 -2.73
N TYR A 7 -8.45 -7.41 -3.60
CA TYR A 7 -9.23 -6.17 -3.57
C TYR A 7 -10.07 -6.08 -2.28
N ARG A 8 -10.02 -4.93 -1.58
CA ARG A 8 -10.75 -4.63 -0.32
C ARG A 8 -10.38 -5.46 0.92
N TYR A 9 -9.46 -6.42 0.81
CA TYR A 9 -8.92 -7.11 1.98
C TYR A 9 -8.05 -6.18 2.83
N THR A 10 -8.12 -6.32 4.15
CA THR A 10 -7.26 -5.60 5.09
C THR A 10 -5.79 -6.01 4.94
N TRP A 11 -4.88 -5.16 5.40
CA TRP A 11 -3.44 -5.44 5.38
C TRP A 11 -3.05 -6.21 6.64
N SER A 12 -2.47 -7.40 6.48
CA SER A 12 -1.89 -8.12 7.62
C SER A 12 -0.50 -7.56 7.97
N MET A 13 -0.08 -7.69 9.23
CA MET A 13 1.24 -7.20 9.66
C MET A 13 2.39 -7.84 8.85
N ASN A 14 2.29 -9.15 8.59
CA ASN A 14 3.27 -9.86 7.75
C ASN A 14 3.32 -9.30 6.34
N GLU A 15 2.17 -8.93 5.78
CA GLU A 15 2.09 -8.30 4.47
C GLU A 15 2.75 -6.92 4.48
N VAL A 16 2.50 -6.09 5.49
CA VAL A 16 3.17 -4.78 5.63
C VAL A 16 4.68 -4.95 5.74
N ASN A 17 5.16 -5.91 6.54
CA ASN A 17 6.60 -6.19 6.65
C ASN A 17 7.22 -6.60 5.31
N ARG A 18 6.51 -7.40 4.50
CA ARG A 18 6.95 -7.72 3.13
C ARG A 18 7.01 -6.48 2.24
N LEU A 19 5.99 -5.62 2.33
CA LEU A 19 5.94 -4.37 1.58
C LEU A 19 7.16 -3.47 1.89
N HIS A 20 7.51 -3.32 3.17
CA HIS A 20 8.70 -2.57 3.59
C HIS A 20 9.98 -3.18 2.99
N ASN A 21 10.15 -4.49 3.09
CA ASN A 21 11.32 -5.17 2.55
C ASN A 21 11.43 -5.00 1.01
N GLU A 22 10.31 -5.09 0.31
CA GLU A 22 10.27 -4.95 -1.15
C GLU A 22 10.58 -3.53 -1.62
N TYR A 23 10.03 -2.53 -0.93
CA TYR A 23 10.20 -1.13 -1.31
C TYR A 23 11.54 -0.54 -0.85
N GLU A 24 11.94 -0.74 0.41
CA GLU A 24 13.13 -0.12 0.99
C GLU A 24 14.40 -0.96 0.80
N ILE A 25 14.33 -2.30 0.90
CA ILE A 25 15.53 -3.14 0.81
C ILE A 25 15.77 -3.54 -0.63
N LYS A 26 14.76 -4.11 -1.29
CA LYS A 26 14.89 -4.60 -2.67
C LYS A 26 14.71 -3.50 -3.72
N GLN A 27 14.23 -2.32 -3.32
CA GLN A 27 14.06 -1.15 -4.19
C GLN A 27 13.22 -1.47 -5.45
N LEU A 28 12.21 -2.34 -5.31
CA LEU A 28 11.38 -2.78 -6.43
C LEU A 28 10.45 -1.65 -6.92
N PRO A 29 10.15 -1.59 -8.23
CA PRO A 29 9.16 -0.66 -8.76
C PRO A 29 7.75 -1.06 -8.33
N ILE A 30 6.85 -0.09 -8.18
CA ILE A 30 5.47 -0.29 -7.69
C ILE A 30 4.71 -1.36 -8.49
N LEU A 31 4.90 -1.41 -9.81
CA LEU A 31 4.24 -2.40 -10.65
C LEU A 31 4.61 -3.85 -10.27
N GLN A 32 5.86 -4.09 -9.86
CA GLN A 32 6.31 -5.42 -9.43
C GLN A 32 5.78 -5.75 -8.04
N ILE A 33 5.85 -4.79 -7.11
CA ILE A 33 5.31 -4.94 -5.76
C ILE A 33 3.81 -5.27 -5.81
N ALA A 34 3.06 -4.56 -6.66
CA ALA A 34 1.63 -4.82 -6.89
C ALA A 34 1.36 -6.27 -7.34
N LYS A 35 2.20 -6.82 -8.23
CA LYS A 35 2.10 -8.22 -8.68
C LYS A 35 2.42 -9.20 -7.55
N LEU A 36 3.47 -8.96 -6.76
CA LEU A 36 3.88 -9.83 -5.66
C LEU A 36 2.83 -9.89 -4.54
N HIS A 37 2.18 -8.76 -4.27
CA HIS A 37 1.14 -8.64 -3.25
C HIS A 37 -0.26 -8.99 -3.76
N GLU A 38 -0.43 -9.24 -5.06
CA GLU A 38 -1.74 -9.46 -5.70
C GLU A 38 -2.73 -8.30 -5.43
N ARG A 39 -2.20 -7.07 -5.30
CA ARG A 39 -2.95 -5.84 -5.00
C ARG A 39 -2.79 -4.82 -6.12
N GLY A 40 -3.75 -3.92 -6.26
CA GLY A 40 -3.69 -2.84 -7.25
C GLY A 40 -2.58 -1.84 -6.92
N GLN A 41 -1.98 -1.23 -7.94
CA GLN A 41 -0.89 -0.24 -7.78
C GLN A 41 -1.28 0.90 -6.84
N TYR A 42 -2.50 1.45 -6.99
CA TYR A 42 -3.01 2.49 -6.09
C TYR A 42 -3.12 2.03 -4.63
N ALA A 43 -3.49 0.77 -4.38
CA ALA A 43 -3.54 0.24 -3.02
C ALA A 43 -2.14 0.17 -2.40
N ILE A 44 -1.14 -0.23 -3.19
CA ILE A 44 0.26 -0.20 -2.78
C ILE A 44 0.69 1.24 -2.44
N LEU A 45 0.41 2.21 -3.32
CA LEU A 45 0.76 3.62 -3.11
C LEU A 45 0.16 4.21 -1.84
N HIS A 46 -1.16 4.04 -1.65
CA HIS A 46 -1.82 4.52 -0.44
C HIS A 46 -1.23 3.86 0.81
N LYS A 47 -0.93 2.57 0.76
CA LYS A 47 -0.34 1.87 1.90
C LYS A 47 1.06 2.40 2.21
N LEU A 48 1.94 2.51 1.21
CA LEU A 48 3.28 3.07 1.37
C LEU A 48 3.23 4.49 1.95
N SER A 49 2.28 5.32 1.50
CA SER A 49 2.08 6.67 2.02
C SER A 49 1.63 6.65 3.47
N SER A 50 0.72 5.74 3.85
CA SER A 50 0.24 5.62 5.23
C SER A 50 1.32 5.11 6.20
N GLU A 51 2.25 4.29 5.71
CA GLU A 51 3.43 3.84 6.48
C GLU A 51 4.54 4.90 6.51
N GLY A 52 4.38 6.04 5.82
CA GLY A 52 5.37 7.12 5.77
C GLY A 52 6.61 6.79 4.93
N LEU A 53 6.53 5.81 4.02
CA LEU A 53 7.63 5.44 3.13
C LEU A 53 7.74 6.34 1.89
N ILE A 54 6.64 6.99 1.51
CA ILE A 54 6.56 7.91 0.35
C ILE A 54 5.73 9.14 0.70
N HIS A 55 5.91 10.21 -0.08
CA HIS A 55 5.07 11.40 0.06
C HIS A 55 3.66 11.19 -0.52
N GLU A 56 2.65 11.84 0.06
CA GLU A 56 1.24 11.74 -0.37
C GLU A 56 1.00 12.16 -1.83
N THR A 57 1.89 12.98 -2.38
CA THR A 57 1.82 13.45 -3.77
C THR A 57 2.31 12.42 -4.80
N TRP A 58 2.90 11.30 -4.33
CA TRP A 58 3.44 10.18 -5.14
C TRP A 58 4.42 10.58 -6.25
N ARG A 59 5.07 11.74 -6.13
CA ARG A 59 5.99 12.28 -7.13
C ARG A 59 7.36 11.63 -7.11
N ASP A 60 7.73 11.06 -5.97
CA ASP A 60 9.02 10.44 -5.66
C ASP A 60 9.00 8.91 -5.80
N VAL A 61 7.91 8.36 -6.33
CA VAL A 61 7.67 6.92 -6.29
C VAL A 61 8.36 6.19 -7.43
N ARG A 62 9.08 5.12 -7.08
CA ARG A 62 9.86 4.30 -8.02
C ARG A 62 8.96 3.61 -9.05
N GLY A 63 9.11 4.00 -10.31
CA GLY A 63 8.38 3.39 -11.42
C GLY A 63 6.91 3.81 -11.50
N TRP A 64 6.52 4.89 -10.82
CA TRP A 64 5.21 5.52 -10.99
C TRP A 64 5.34 6.68 -11.98
N LYS A 65 4.62 6.60 -13.10
CA LYS A 65 4.45 7.73 -14.04
C LYS A 65 3.06 8.30 -13.83
N ASN A 66 2.95 9.62 -13.69
CA ASN A 66 1.64 10.24 -13.65
C ASN A 66 1.01 10.16 -15.05
N LEU A 67 -0.31 10.07 -15.14
CA LEU A 67 -1.03 10.11 -16.42
C LEU A 67 -0.62 11.35 -17.24
N SER A 68 -0.42 12.49 -16.56
CA SER A 68 0.16 13.72 -17.13
C SER A 68 1.42 13.46 -17.96
N ASP A 69 2.35 12.68 -17.42
CA ASP A 69 3.66 12.44 -18.05
C ASP A 69 3.56 11.48 -19.24
N ILE A 70 2.54 10.62 -19.24
CA ILE A 70 2.25 9.68 -20.33
C ILE A 70 1.66 10.43 -21.52
N TYR A 71 0.72 11.36 -21.29
CA TYR A 71 0.08 12.14 -22.36
C TYR A 71 1.05 13.11 -23.03
N SER A 72 2.05 13.65 -22.32
CA SER A 72 3.07 14.50 -22.93
C SER A 72 4.00 13.77 -23.89
N GLU A 73 4.13 12.44 -23.76
CA GLU A 73 5.02 11.62 -24.58
C GLU A 73 4.32 11.07 -25.84
N ALA A 74 2.98 11.17 -25.91
CA ALA A 74 2.15 10.61 -26.97
C ALA A 74 1.67 11.64 -28.04
N HIS A 75 2.31 12.81 -28.14
CA HIS A 75 1.89 13.86 -29.07
C HIS A 75 2.97 14.20 -30.11
N ASP A 76 3.49 13.17 -30.78
CA ASP A 76 4.31 13.31 -32.00
C ASP A 76 3.98 12.19 -33.00
N TYR A 77 2.68 11.97 -33.23
CA TYR A 77 2.21 11.19 -34.36
C TYR A 77 1.54 12.17 -35.32
N GLU A 78 2.26 12.57 -36.37
CA GLU A 78 1.65 13.14 -37.57
C GLU A 78 0.58 12.15 -38.04
N CYS A 79 -0.67 12.57 -37.97
CA CYS A 79 -1.82 11.80 -38.39
C CYS A 79 -1.87 11.86 -39.92
N ASP A 80 -1.16 10.94 -40.58
CA ASP A 80 -1.41 10.64 -41.98
C ASP A 80 -2.78 9.97 -42.08
N GLU A 81 -3.69 10.68 -42.73
CA GLU A 81 -5.07 10.31 -43.04
C GLU A 81 -5.04 9.09 -43.99
N ASP A 82 -5.21 7.88 -43.46
CA ASP A 82 -5.41 6.67 -44.27
C ASP A 82 -6.85 6.18 -44.10
N GLU A 83 -7.65 6.40 -45.15
CA GLU A 83 -8.97 5.81 -45.35
C GLU A 83 -8.79 4.29 -45.53
N SER A 84 -9.08 3.51 -44.48
CA SER A 84 -9.26 2.06 -44.63
C SER A 84 -10.66 1.64 -44.18
N GLU A 85 -11.37 1.06 -45.14
CA GLU A 85 -12.77 0.66 -45.15
C GLU A 85 -13.19 -0.26 -43.99
N GLU A 86 -14.46 -0.12 -43.63
CA GLU A 86 -15.20 -0.88 -42.62
C GLU A 86 -15.30 -2.37 -43.00
N GLU A 87 -14.87 -3.26 -42.11
CA GLU A 87 -15.40 -4.63 -42.05
C GLU A 87 -15.94 -4.89 -40.63
N GLU A 88 -17.27 -4.94 -40.53
CA GLU A 88 -18.02 -5.37 -39.35
C GLU A 88 -17.86 -6.88 -39.17
N GLU A 89 -17.06 -7.33 -38.20
CA GLU A 89 -17.13 -8.71 -37.71
C GLU A 89 -18.06 -8.78 -36.49
N GLU A 90 -19.13 -9.56 -36.67
CA GLU A 90 -20.16 -9.88 -35.69
C GLU A 90 -19.58 -10.40 -34.38
N LYS A 91 -20.02 -9.81 -33.27
CA LYS A 91 -19.79 -10.34 -31.93
C LYS A 91 -20.74 -11.51 -31.69
N GLU A 92 -20.20 -12.72 -31.57
CA GLU A 92 -20.90 -13.80 -30.90
C GLU A 92 -20.71 -13.61 -29.38
N ASP A 93 -21.82 -13.24 -28.73
CA ASP A 93 -21.96 -13.24 -27.28
C ASP A 93 -21.96 -14.71 -26.80
N GLU A 94 -20.84 -15.19 -26.26
CA GLU A 94 -20.85 -16.38 -25.40
C GLU A 94 -21.25 -15.95 -23.98
N GLU A 95 -22.50 -16.22 -23.64
CA GLU A 95 -23.04 -16.13 -22.29
C GLU A 95 -22.34 -17.16 -21.39
N ASP A 96 -21.28 -16.76 -20.69
CA ASP A 96 -20.70 -17.58 -19.63
C ASP A 96 -21.65 -17.62 -18.43
N GLU A 97 -22.33 -18.75 -18.32
CA GLU A 97 -23.18 -19.24 -17.24
C GLU A 97 -22.48 -19.11 -15.88
N TYR A 98 -22.92 -18.15 -15.07
CA TYR A 98 -22.51 -18.02 -13.67
C TYR A 98 -23.01 -19.25 -12.89
N ASN A 99 -22.13 -20.24 -12.73
CA ASN A 99 -22.32 -21.32 -11.77
C ASN A 99 -22.03 -20.78 -10.36
N ASP A 100 -23.08 -20.31 -9.69
CA ASP A 100 -23.11 -19.93 -8.29
C ASP A 100 -23.15 -21.19 -7.42
N GLU A 101 -21.99 -21.83 -7.26
CA GLU A 101 -21.82 -22.86 -6.22
C GLU A 101 -21.54 -22.17 -4.88
N GLU A 102 -22.63 -21.88 -4.15
CA GLU A 102 -22.61 -21.81 -2.70
C GLU A 102 -21.96 -23.07 -2.14
N SER A 103 -20.89 -22.94 -1.35
CA SER A 103 -20.59 -23.96 -0.35
C SER A 103 -19.69 -23.43 0.78
N GLU A 104 -20.38 -23.11 1.87
CA GLU A 104 -20.08 -23.48 3.26
C GLU A 104 -18.78 -22.95 3.91
N GLU A 105 -18.98 -21.93 4.75
CA GLU A 105 -18.11 -21.56 5.87
C GLU A 105 -17.98 -22.75 6.83
N GLU A 106 -16.78 -23.30 6.98
CA GLU A 106 -16.42 -24.11 8.15
C GLU A 106 -15.49 -23.26 9.04
N SER A 107 -16.05 -22.85 10.17
CA SER A 107 -15.40 -22.11 11.25
C SER A 107 -14.76 -23.13 12.19
N ASP A 108 -13.48 -23.44 11.97
CA ASP A 108 -12.70 -24.16 12.98
C ASP A 108 -12.17 -23.16 14.02
N GLU A 109 -12.92 -23.07 15.12
CA GLU A 109 -12.48 -22.57 16.42
C GLU A 109 -11.38 -23.47 16.97
N ASP A 110 -10.12 -23.21 16.61
CA ASP A 110 -8.98 -23.76 17.35
C ASP A 110 -8.59 -22.81 18.50
N ASP A 111 -9.22 -23.10 19.62
CA ASP A 111 -8.87 -22.75 20.99
C ASP A 111 -7.49 -23.33 21.36
N ASP A 112 -6.42 -22.60 21.06
CA ASP A 112 -5.10 -22.84 21.65
C ASP A 112 -4.80 -21.77 22.70
N GLU A 113 -5.25 -22.04 23.93
CA GLU A 113 -4.83 -21.37 25.16
C GLU A 113 -3.33 -21.65 25.43
N TYR A 114 -2.44 -20.88 24.81
CA TYR A 114 -1.02 -20.89 25.16
C TYR A 114 -0.74 -19.95 26.34
N GLU A 115 -0.77 -20.53 27.56
CA GLU A 115 -0.29 -19.89 28.78
C GLU A 115 1.22 -19.59 28.64
N THR A 116 1.51 -18.37 28.21
CA THR A 116 2.87 -17.92 27.99
C THR A 116 3.46 -17.36 29.27
N LYS A 117 4.08 -18.22 30.07
CA LYS A 117 4.85 -17.82 31.25
C LYS A 117 6.25 -17.33 30.81
N PHE A 118 6.34 -16.07 30.38
CA PHE A 118 7.65 -15.39 30.26
C PHE A 118 8.04 -14.82 31.62
N GLU A 119 8.96 -15.50 32.31
CA GLU A 119 9.78 -14.85 33.35
C GLU A 119 10.69 -13.84 32.68
N TYR A 120 10.31 -12.56 32.74
CA TYR A 120 11.24 -11.46 32.51
C TYR A 120 11.91 -11.08 33.83
N GLU A 121 13.09 -11.65 34.08
CA GLU A 121 14.11 -10.90 34.80
C GLU A 121 14.86 -10.03 33.80
N GLU A 122 14.49 -8.75 33.69
CA GLU A 122 15.44 -7.77 33.15
C GLU A 122 15.27 -6.39 33.79
N ASN A 123 16.22 -6.11 34.69
CA ASN A 123 16.61 -4.77 35.07
C ASN A 123 17.00 -3.99 33.80
N ASN A 124 16.16 -3.08 33.30
CA ASN A 124 16.64 -1.95 32.49
C ASN A 124 15.66 -0.78 32.46
N LYS A 125 15.89 0.15 33.40
CA LYS A 125 15.80 1.61 33.28
C LYS A 125 14.87 2.13 32.17
N GLN A 126 13.70 2.59 32.62
CA GLN A 126 12.81 3.53 31.95
C GLN A 126 13.57 4.46 30.98
N LYS A 127 13.32 4.30 29.67
CA LYS A 127 13.66 5.34 28.68
C LYS A 127 12.39 6.13 28.40
N PRO A 128 12.36 7.44 28.68
CA PRO A 128 11.17 8.26 28.52
C PRO A 128 10.82 8.43 27.04
N THR A 129 9.53 8.35 26.76
CA THR A 129 8.92 8.58 25.45
C THR A 129 9.22 10.00 24.96
N PHE A 130 9.59 10.09 23.68
CA PHE A 130 10.05 11.27 22.94
C PHE A 130 9.06 12.47 22.87
N PHE A 131 7.89 12.39 23.50
CA PHE A 131 6.86 13.45 23.48
C PHE A 131 6.84 14.40 24.69
N GLN A 132 7.83 14.35 25.59
CA GLN A 132 7.92 15.26 26.75
C GLN A 132 8.99 16.37 26.63
N SER A 133 9.67 16.50 25.48
CA SER A 133 10.80 17.43 25.33
C SER A 133 10.43 18.87 24.92
N ILE A 134 9.15 19.24 24.82
CA ILE A 134 8.76 20.59 24.35
C ILE A 134 8.17 21.47 25.48
N ILE A 135 7.76 20.91 26.62
CA ILE A 135 7.06 21.68 27.67
C ILE A 135 7.98 22.15 28.80
N THR A 136 9.19 21.60 28.95
CA THR A 136 10.11 21.96 30.04
C THR A 136 10.92 23.24 29.79
N THR A 137 11.06 23.70 28.56
CA THR A 137 11.84 24.92 28.25
C THR A 137 11.06 26.21 28.51
N ILE A 138 9.73 26.16 28.65
CA ILE A 138 8.90 27.36 28.90
C ILE A 138 8.82 27.70 30.40
N LYS A 139 8.98 26.72 31.30
CA LYS A 139 8.90 26.98 32.76
C LYS A 139 10.17 27.60 33.38
N LEU A 140 11.26 27.76 32.62
CA LEU A 140 12.50 28.40 33.09
C LEU A 140 12.56 29.91 32.82
N PHE A 141 11.60 30.49 32.09
CA PHE A 141 11.61 31.92 31.75
C PHE A 141 10.59 32.78 32.52
N ILE A 142 9.74 32.19 33.38
CA ILE A 142 8.69 32.94 34.09
C ILE A 142 9.00 33.12 35.60
N THR A 143 9.92 32.33 36.19
CA THR A 143 10.27 32.45 37.62
C THR A 143 11.44 33.38 37.93
N SER A 144 12.10 33.96 36.92
CA SER A 144 13.16 34.96 37.11
C SER A 144 12.66 36.42 37.08
N ALA A 145 11.34 36.64 37.02
CA ALA A 145 10.73 37.97 36.97
C ALA A 145 9.80 38.30 38.16
N LEU A 146 9.97 37.62 39.30
CA LEU A 146 9.48 38.10 40.61
C LEU A 146 10.63 38.00 41.62
N SER A 147 11.60 38.89 41.43
CA SER A 147 12.28 39.53 42.55
C SER A 147 11.36 40.59 43.16
#